data_AF-A0A857V8Y1-F1
#
_entry.id   AF-A0A857V8Y1-F1
#
_cell.length_a   1.000
_cell.length_b   1.000
_cell.length_c   1.000
_cell.angle_alpha   90.00
_cell.angle_beta   90.00
_cell.angle_gamma   90.00
#
_symmetry.space_group_name_H-M   'P 1'
#
loop_
_entity.id
_entity.type
_entity.pdbx_description
1 polymer ?
#
loop_
_entity_poly.entity_id
_entity_poly.type
_entity_poly.pdbx_seq_one_letter_code
_entity_poly.pdbx_strand_id
1 'polypeptide(L)' 'MLRVNFQTGGTATTERNGVFIEDLLIVAYAKLAGYNRELPCRENSVALTKIEEAIMWLANRKAEREARGVYGTEEK' A
#
# COMPACT_ATOMS: atom_id res chain seq x y z
N MET A 1 3.91 -11.46 18.59
CA MET A 1 4.23 -11.61 17.15
C MET A 1 3.08 -11.03 16.35
N LEU A 2 3.34 -10.08 15.45
CA LEU A 2 2.31 -9.56 14.55
C LEU A 2 2.06 -10.59 13.45
N ARG A 3 0.81 -11.02 13.27
CA ARG A 3 0.40 -11.90 12.17
C ARG A 3 -0.39 -11.08 11.16
N VAL A 4 0.03 -11.13 9.91
CA VAL A 4 -0.64 -10.44 8.79
C VAL A 4 -0.97 -11.48 7.73
N ASN A 5 -2.25 -11.55 7.35
CA ASN A 5 -2.73 -12.38 6.26
C ASN A 5 -2.89 -11.49 5.02
N PHE A 6 -2.06 -11.72 4.01
CA PHE A 6 -2.14 -10.98 2.75
C PHE A 6 -3.27 -11.51 1.87
N GLN A 7 -3.86 -10.62 1.08
CA GLN A 7 -4.81 -11.00 0.04
C GLN A 7 -4.12 -11.96 -0.94
N THR A 8 -4.80 -13.06 -1.27
CA THR A 8 -4.44 -13.96 -2.35
C THR A 8 -5.50 -13.92 -3.45
N GLY A 9 -5.06 -14.07 -4.71
CA GLY A 9 -5.93 -13.93 -5.87
C GLY A 9 -6.34 -12.48 -6.16
N GLY A 10 -6.77 -12.24 -7.39
CA GLY A 10 -7.29 -10.94 -7.82
C GLY A 10 -8.72 -10.68 -7.30
N THR A 11 -9.08 -9.42 -7.12
CA THR A 11 -10.38 -9.01 -6.56
C THR A 11 -11.58 -9.28 -7.47
N ALA A 12 -11.36 -9.58 -8.75
CA ALA A 12 -12.44 -9.92 -9.68
C ALA A 12 -12.88 -11.38 -9.54
N THR A 13 -12.00 -12.25 -9.02
CA THR A 13 -12.23 -13.70 -8.93
C THR A 13 -12.26 -14.21 -7.50
N THR A 14 -11.76 -13.42 -6.54
CA THR A 14 -11.63 -13.82 -5.14
C THR A 14 -12.21 -12.74 -4.23
N GLU A 15 -13.07 -13.14 -3.30
CA GLU A 15 -13.50 -12.26 -2.21
C GLU A 15 -12.30 -11.79 -1.38
N ARG A 16 -12.45 -10.65 -0.69
CA ARG A 16 -11.37 -10.13 0.16
C ARG A 16 -11.11 -11.11 1.31
N ASN A 17 -9.93 -11.72 1.31
CA ASN A 17 -9.47 -12.72 2.28
C ASN A 17 -8.23 -12.28 3.07
N GLY A 18 -7.70 -11.09 2.78
CA GLY A 18 -6.56 -10.51 3.48
C GLY A 18 -6.36 -9.02 3.20
N VAL A 19 -5.20 -8.53 3.63
CA VAL A 19 -4.77 -7.14 3.39
C VAL A 19 -3.94 -7.05 2.11
N PHE A 20 -4.03 -5.91 1.44
CA PHE A 20 -3.11 -5.56 0.36
C PHE A 20 -1.82 -4.95 0.93
N ILE A 21 -0.76 -4.92 0.13
CA ILE A 21 0.51 -4.32 0.57
C ILE A 21 0.34 -2.81 0.83
N GLU A 22 -0.52 -2.17 0.05
CA GLU A 22 -0.95 -0.77 0.19
C GLU A 22 -1.51 -0.50 1.60
N ASP A 23 -2.29 -1.43 2.17
CA ASP A 23 -2.87 -1.27 3.51
C ASP A 23 -1.76 -1.14 4.57
N LEU A 24 -0.69 -1.94 4.47
CA LEU A 24 0.43 -1.89 5.41
C LEU A 24 1.27 -0.63 5.24
N LEU A 25 1.45 -0.15 4.01
CA LEU A 25 2.16 1.12 3.75
C LEU A 25 1.42 2.30 4.36
N ILE A 26 0.09 2.34 4.26
CA ILE A 26 -0.74 3.39 4.86
C ILE A 26 -0.63 3.36 6.39
N VAL A 27 -0.71 2.17 7.01
CA VAL A 27 -0.54 2.03 8.46
C VAL A 27 0.86 2.46 8.91
N ALA A 28 1.90 2.05 8.17
CA ALA A 28 3.28 2.43 8.46
C ALA A 28 3.49 3.95 8.34
N TYR A 29 2.94 4.58 7.29
CA TYR A 29 2.97 6.03 7.12
C TYR A 29 2.32 6.73 8.31
N ALA A 30 1.08 6.37 8.65
CA ALA A 30 0.34 7.01 9.74
C ALA A 30 1.10 6.89 11.07
N LYS A 31 1.70 5.74 11.34
CA LYS A 31 2.47 5.51 12.57
C LYS A 31 3.78 6.32 12.60
N LEU A 32 4.54 6.30 11.50
CA LEU A 32 5.79 7.04 11.38
C LEU A 32 5.56 8.57 11.38
N ALA A 33 4.47 9.04 10.78
CA ALA A 33 4.09 10.45 10.80
C ALA A 33 3.76 10.93 12.22
N GLY A 34 3.13 10.06 13.03
CA GLY A 34 2.94 10.31 14.46
C GLY A 34 4.29 10.48 15.18
N TYR A 35 5.22 9.55 14.98
CA TYR A 35 6.56 9.65 15.58
C TYR A 35 7.32 10.90 15.12
N ASN A 36 7.27 11.23 13.83
CA ASN A 36 7.97 12.40 13.30
C ASN A 36 7.36 13.72 13.77
N ARG A 37 6.09 13.75 14.17
CA ARG A 37 5.46 14.93 14.79
C ARG A 37 5.95 15.15 16.21
N GLU A 38 6.12 14.06 16.97
CA GLU A 38 6.56 14.10 18.38
C GLU A 38 8.07 14.30 18.50
N LEU A 39 8.85 13.61 17.65
CA LEU A 39 10.31 13.60 17.63
C LEU A 39 10.79 13.73 16.17
N PRO A 40 10.83 14.96 15.62
CA PRO A 40 11.16 15.17 14.21
C PRO A 40 12.62 14.81 13.91
N CYS A 41 12.83 14.05 12.84
CA CYS A 41 14.17 13.83 12.27
C CYS A 41 14.14 13.76 10.74
N ARG A 42 15.33 13.94 10.13
CA ARG A 42 15.51 13.92 8.68
C ARG A 42 15.15 12.55 8.11
N GLU A 43 15.58 11.48 8.75
CA GLU A 43 15.42 10.09 8.31
C GLU A 43 13.95 9.71 8.26
N ASN A 44 13.17 10.06 9.30
CA ASN A 44 11.72 9.85 9.31
C ASN A 44 11.04 10.62 8.18
N SER A 45 11.44 11.87 7.94
CA SER A 45 10.86 12.69 6.87
C SER A 45 11.14 12.10 5.49
N VAL A 46 12.38 11.63 5.24
CA VAL A 46 12.75 10.94 4.00
C VAL A 46 11.97 9.63 3.84
N ALA A 47 11.84 8.84 4.90
CA ALA A 47 11.09 7.59 4.88
C ALA A 47 9.59 7.82 4.58
N LEU A 48 8.97 8.86 5.17
CA LEU A 48 7.59 9.25 4.87
C LEU A 48 7.40 9.57 3.38
N THR A 49 8.28 10.38 2.79
CA THR A 49 8.25 10.68 1.35
C THR A 49 8.36 9.42 0.49
N LYS A 50 9.20 8.46 0.89
CA LYS A 50 9.34 7.19 0.14
C LYS A 50 8.14 6.27 0.28
N ILE A 51 7.45 6.28 1.43
CA ILE A 51 6.20 5.56 1.59
C ILE A 51 5.10 6.19 0.73
N GLU A 52 5.01 7.52 0.68
CA GLU A 52 4.07 8.22 -0.23
C GLU A 52 4.33 7.88 -1.69
N GLU A 53 5.59 7.90 -2.13
CA GLU A 53 6.00 7.52 -3.48
C GLU A 53 5.61 6.05 -3.78
N ALA A 54 5.82 5.13 -2.85
CA ALA A 54 5.40 3.75 -3.00
C ALA A 54 3.87 3.61 -3.17
N ILE A 55 3.09 4.29 -2.32
CA ILE A 55 1.62 4.31 -2.41
C ILE A 55 1.17 4.87 -3.76
N MET A 56 1.79 5.97 -4.22
CA MET A 56 1.49 6.61 -5.50
C MET A 56 1.74 5.67 -6.69
N TRP A 57 2.86 4.94 -6.71
CA TRP A 57 3.12 3.96 -7.77
C TRP A 57 2.13 2.79 -7.78
N LEU A 58 1.71 2.33 -6.59
CA LEU A 58 0.72 1.26 -6.47
C LEU A 58 -0.68 1.71 -6.93
N ALA A 59 -1.06 2.95 -6.60
CA ALA A 59 -2.29 3.57 -7.10
C ALA A 59 -2.24 3.78 -8.62
N ASN A 60 -1.11 4.25 -9.17
CA ASN A 60 -0.91 4.39 -10.60
C ASN A 60 -1.06 3.04 -11.32
N ARG A 61 -0.41 1.98 -10.80
CA ARG A 61 -0.56 0.62 -11.33
C ARG A 61 -2.02 0.15 -11.32
N LYS A 62 -2.77 0.46 -10.25
CA LYS A 62 -4.20 0.14 -10.18
C LYS A 62 -4.97 0.87 -11.28
N ALA A 63 -4.79 2.18 -11.42
CA ALA A 63 -5.46 2.99 -12.44
C ALA A 63 -5.14 2.49 -13.87
N GLU A 64 -3.88 2.17 -14.15
CA GLU A 64 -3.45 1.58 -15.43
C GLU A 64 -4.11 0.23 -15.73
N ARG A 65 -4.36 -0.58 -14.70
CA ARG A 65 -5.08 -1.85 -14.85
C ARG A 65 -6.57 -1.64 -15.06
N GLU A 66 -7.17 -0.65 -14.38
CA GLU A 66 -8.57 -0.27 -14.55
C GLU A 66 -8.80 0.26 -15.98
N ALA A 67 -7.92 1.12 -16.48
CA ALA A 67 -7.97 1.67 -17.84
C ALA A 67 -7.88 0.57 -18.92
N ARG A 68 -7.14 -0.50 -18.66
CA ARG A 68 -7.04 -1.67 -19.54
C ARG A 68 -8.15 -2.70 -19.35
N GLY A 69 -9.04 -2.53 -18.37
CA GLY A 69 -10.12 -3.48 -18.07
C GLY A 69 -9.66 -4.79 -17.42
N VAL A 70 -8.42 -4.86 -16.93
CA VAL A 70 -7.82 -6.07 -16.31
C VAL A 70 -7.63 -5.94 -14.80
N TYR A 71 -8.20 -4.92 -14.17
CA TYR A 71 -8.10 -4.77 -12.72
C TYR A 71 -8.79 -5.92 -11.99
N GLY A 72 -8.12 -6.47 -10.98
CA GLY A 72 -8.63 -7.60 -10.21
C GLY A 72 -8.49 -8.98 -10.89
N THR A 73 -7.92 -9.07 -12.08
CA THR A 73 -7.58 -10.36 -12.74
C THR A 73 -6.08 -10.64 -12.65
N GLU A 74 -5.63 -11.81 -13.12
CA GLU A 74 -4.20 -12.17 -13.24
C GLU A 74 -3.61 -11.80 -14.61
N GLU A 75 -4.40 -11.19 -15.49
CA GLU A 75 -3.93 -10.75 -16.81
C GLU A 75 -2.93 -9.60 -16.66
N LYS A 76 -1.92 -9.55 -17.53
CA LYS A 76 -0.82 -8.58 -17.42
C LYS A 76 -1.23 -7.17 -17.83
#